data_AF-A0A422QDJ8-F1
#
_entry.id   AF-A0A422QDJ8-F1
#
_cell.length_a   1.000
_cell.length_b   1.000
_cell.length_c   1.000
_cell.angle_alpha   90.00
_cell.angle_beta   90.00
_cell.angle_gamma   90.00
#
_symmetry.space_group_name_H-M   'P 1'
#
loop_
_entity.id
_entity.type
_entity.pdbx_description
1 polymer ?
#
loop_
_entity_poly.entity_id
_entity_poly.type
_entity_poly.pdbx_seq_one_letter_code
_entity_poly.pdbx_strand_id
1 'polypeptide(L)' 'KLAKFTPKIGYPDKWRDYSRLNIKRDDLVGNAMRASTFEYERNIGKLGKPIDHTEWGMTPQTVNAYYRSTMNEIVFPAAI' A
#
# COMPACT_ATOMS: atom_id res chain seq x y z
N LYS A 1 8.85 -14.35 20.11
CA LYS A 1 7.84 -13.71 19.22
C LYS A 1 7.71 -12.22 19.51
N LEU A 2 7.46 -11.81 20.76
CA LEU A 2 7.33 -10.40 21.15
C LEU A 2 8.55 -9.52 20.83
N ALA A 3 9.76 -10.02 21.06
CA ALA A 3 11.01 -9.29 20.78
C ALA A 3 11.35 -9.11 19.28
N LYS A 4 10.57 -9.69 18.36
CA LYS A 4 10.76 -9.59 16.90
C LYS A 4 9.60 -8.84 16.23
N PHE A 5 8.86 -8.04 16.98
CA PHE A 5 7.80 -7.20 16.43
C PHE A 5 8.39 -5.95 15.78
N THR A 6 7.91 -5.63 14.58
CA THR A 6 8.21 -4.36 13.92
C THR A 6 6.98 -3.47 13.97
N PRO A 7 7.01 -2.35 14.72
CA PRO A 7 5.95 -1.36 14.71
C PRO A 7 6.07 -0.44 13.47
N LYS A 8 4.93 -0.13 12.86
CA LYS A 8 4.80 0.93 11.83
C LYS A 8 3.79 1.97 12.31
N ILE A 9 4.21 3.23 12.42
CA ILE A 9 3.43 4.30 13.08
C ILE A 9 3.33 5.50 12.15
N GLY A 10 2.12 6.02 11.96
CA GLY A 10 1.87 7.21 11.16
C GLY A 10 1.76 6.93 9.67
N TYR A 11 2.90 6.89 8.96
CA TYR A 11 2.96 6.88 7.48
C TYR A 11 4.16 6.08 6.92
N PRO A 12 4.12 5.67 5.63
CA PRO A 12 5.21 4.93 5.01
C PRO A 12 6.46 5.78 4.74
N ASP A 13 7.65 5.19 4.94
CA ASP A 13 8.92 5.77 4.50
C ASP A 13 9.04 5.83 2.96
N LYS A 14 8.38 4.88 2.27
CA LYS A 14 8.37 4.78 0.82
C LYS A 14 6.95 4.90 0.27
N TRP A 15 6.72 5.96 -0.49
CA TRP A 15 5.44 6.19 -1.15
C TRP A 15 5.32 5.41 -2.46
N ARG A 16 4.09 5.05 -2.81
CA ARG A 16 3.78 4.43 -4.11
C ARG A 16 4.03 5.45 -5.22
N ASP A 17 4.76 5.03 -6.25
CA ASP A 17 4.92 5.82 -7.46
C ASP A 17 3.70 5.64 -8.38
N TYR A 18 3.07 6.76 -8.72
CA TYR A 18 1.91 6.83 -9.62
C TYR A 18 2.26 7.42 -10.99
N SER A 19 3.54 7.59 -11.32
CA SER A 19 4.00 8.15 -12.59
C SER A 19 3.38 7.51 -13.84
N ARG A 20 3.03 6.21 -13.77
CA ARG A 20 2.41 5.44 -14.86
C ARG A 20 0.89 5.53 -14.90
N LEU A 21 0.24 6.11 -13.89
CA LEU A 21 -1.22 6.30 -13.85
C LEU A 21 -1.60 7.63 -14.50
N ASN A 22 -2.20 7.56 -15.69
CA ASN A 22 -2.69 8.74 -16.39
C ASN A 22 -4.15 9.04 -16.04
N ILE A 23 -4.42 10.27 -15.61
CA ILE A 23 -5.76 10.75 -15.25
C ILE A 23 -6.22 11.86 -16.21
N LYS A 24 -7.42 11.72 -16.75
CA LYS A 24 -8.06 12.67 -17.67
C LYS A 24 -9.27 13.32 -17.00
N ARG A 25 -9.36 14.66 -17.04
CA ARG A 25 -10.39 15.41 -16.29
C ARG A 25 -11.82 15.10 -16.76
N ASP A 26 -11.98 14.75 -18.03
CA ASP A 26 -13.25 14.56 -18.74
C ASP A 26 -13.66 13.08 -18.91
N ASP A 27 -12.91 12.14 -18.32
CA ASP A 27 -13.09 10.70 -18.54
C ASP A 27 -13.08 9.92 -17.22
N LEU A 28 -14.18 10.04 -16.45
CA LEU A 28 -14.34 9.37 -15.17
C LEU A 28 -14.23 7.84 -15.29
N VAL A 29 -14.96 7.25 -16.24
CA VAL A 29 -15.01 5.78 -16.41
C VAL A 29 -13.65 5.25 -16.82
N GLY A 30 -12.98 5.90 -17.79
CA GLY A 30 -11.63 5.51 -18.18
C GLY A 30 -10.61 5.72 -17.08
N ASN A 31 -10.76 6.73 -16.20
CA ASN A 31 -9.90 6.87 -15.01
C ASN A 31 -10.06 5.68 -14.05
N ALA A 32 -11.30 5.26 -13.78
CA ALA A 32 -11.56 4.11 -12.93
C ALA A 32 -10.94 2.82 -13.50
N MET A 33 -11.07 2.61 -14.81
CA MET A 33 -10.43 1.48 -15.50
C MET A 33 -8.90 1.56 -15.42
N ARG A 34 -8.30 2.71 -15.72
CA ARG A 34 -6.84 2.93 -15.65
C ARG A 34 -6.29 2.71 -14.25
N ALA A 35 -7.00 3.16 -13.21
CA ALA A 35 -6.62 2.93 -11.82
C ALA A 35 -6.65 1.44 -11.47
N SER A 36 -7.69 0.71 -11.89
CA SER A 36 -7.79 -0.74 -11.69
C SER A 36 -6.66 -1.50 -12.39
N THR A 37 -6.37 -1.17 -13.66
CA THR A 37 -5.27 -1.76 -14.42
C THR A 37 -3.92 -1.46 -13.78
N PHE A 38 -3.68 -0.23 -13.33
CA PHE A 38 -2.46 0.15 -12.62
C PHE A 38 -2.24 -0.70 -11.36
N GLU A 39 -3.27 -0.88 -10.53
CA GLU A 39 -3.16 -1.70 -9.32
C GLU A 39 -2.95 -3.19 -9.64
N TYR A 40 -3.58 -3.69 -10.70
CA TYR A 40 -3.35 -5.04 -11.19
C TYR A 40 -1.89 -5.23 -11.64
N GLU A 41 -1.37 -4.36 -12.50
CA GLU A 41 0.01 -4.41 -12.98
C GLU A 41 1.01 -4.33 -11.82
N ARG A 42 0.74 -3.49 -10.82
CA ARG A 42 1.57 -3.39 -9.62
C ARG A 42 1.63 -4.72 -8.87
N ASN A 43 0.49 -5.40 -8.71
CA ASN A 43 0.44 -6.68 -8.00
C ASN A 43 1.12 -7.79 -8.79
N ILE A 44 0.90 -7.88 -10.10
CA ILE A 44 1.60 -8.83 -10.98
C ILE A 44 3.11 -8.57 -10.97
N GLY A 45 3.52 -7.30 -10.97
CA GLY A 45 4.93 -6.89 -10.94
C GLY A 45 5.69 -7.28 -9.67
N LYS A 46 5.02 -7.79 -8.63
CA LYS A 46 5.65 -8.33 -7.41
C LYS A 46 5.99 -9.82 -7.51
N LEU A 47 5.41 -10.54 -8.46
CA LEU A 47 5.66 -11.97 -8.61
C LEU A 47 7.14 -12.23 -8.89
N GLY A 48 7.73 -13.20 -8.17
CA GLY A 48 9.14 -13.56 -8.29
C GLY A 48 10.14 -12.58 -7.66
N LYS A 49 9.67 -11.48 -7.04
CA LYS A 49 10.53 -10.51 -6.35
C LYS A 49 10.57 -10.75 -4.82
N PRO A 50 11.64 -10.30 -4.13
CA PRO A 50 11.66 -10.29 -2.67
C PRO A 50 10.47 -9.51 -2.08
N ILE A 51 10.06 -9.89 -0.87
CA ILE A 51 9.00 -9.20 -0.13
C ILE A 51 9.47 -7.78 0.20
N ASP A 52 8.66 -6.77 -0.15
CA ASP A 52 8.89 -5.40 0.28
C ASP A 52 8.36 -5.20 1.71
N HIS A 53 9.29 -5.19 2.67
CA HIS A 53 8.98 -4.95 4.08
C HIS A 53 8.59 -3.49 4.38
N THR A 54 8.79 -2.55 3.46
CA THR A 54 8.38 -1.15 3.63
C THR A 54 6.93 -0.90 3.24
N GLU A 55 6.27 -1.89 2.62
CA GLU A 55 4.90 -1.71 2.12
C GLU A 55 3.86 -1.67 3.25
N TRP A 56 2.90 -0.75 3.12
CA TRP A 56 1.74 -0.62 4.00
C TRP A 56 0.49 -1.19 3.34
N GLY A 57 -0.35 -1.85 4.14
CA GLY A 57 -1.63 -2.42 3.74
C GLY A 57 -2.81 -1.46 3.88
N MET A 58 -2.61 -0.33 4.56
CA MET A 58 -3.60 0.75 4.70
C MET A 58 -2.92 2.09 4.44
N THR A 59 -3.73 3.06 4.02
CA THR A 59 -3.28 4.44 3.87
C THR A 59 -3.23 5.15 5.24
N PRO A 60 -2.37 6.17 5.46
CA PRO A 60 -2.26 6.86 6.75
C PRO A 60 -3.56 7.47 7.29
N GLN A 61 -4.47 7.88 6.41
CA GLN A 61 -5.77 8.47 6.74
C GLN A 61 -6.84 7.44 7.15
N THR A 62 -6.53 6.14 7.13
CA THR A 62 -7.49 5.10 7.51
C THR A 62 -7.59 5.03 9.03
N VAL A 63 -8.79 5.29 9.60
CA VAL A 63 -9.05 5.14 11.04
C VAL A 63 -9.26 3.66 11.37
N ASN A 64 -8.16 2.92 11.48
CA ASN A 64 -8.13 1.50 11.83
C ASN A 64 -6.70 1.10 12.27
N ALA A 65 -6.50 -0.13 12.73
CA ALA A 65 -5.16 -0.71 12.93
C ALA A 65 -5.17 -2.17 12.47
N TYR A 66 -4.02 -2.70 12.05
CA TYR A 66 -3.94 -4.11 11.64
C TYR A 66 -2.64 -4.80 12.02
N TYR A 67 -2.72 -6.12 12.15
CA TYR A 67 -1.58 -7.02 12.31
C TYR A 67 -1.38 -7.86 11.05
N ARG A 68 -0.15 -7.89 10.51
CA ARG A 68 0.22 -8.73 9.37
C ARG A 68 1.01 -9.94 9.85
N SER A 69 0.34 -11.09 9.92
CA SER A 69 0.90 -12.33 10.47
C SER A 69 2.14 -12.84 9.74
N THR A 70 2.18 -12.69 8.41
CA THR A 70 3.30 -13.14 7.57
C THR A 70 4.58 -12.34 7.78
N MET A 71 4.48 -11.13 8.32
CA MET A 71 5.64 -10.28 8.63
C MET A 71 5.81 -9.99 10.13
N ASN A 72 4.89 -10.47 10.97
CA ASN A 72 4.88 -10.20 12.41
C ASN A 72 4.93 -8.68 12.73
N GLU A 73 4.19 -7.88 11.95
CA GLU A 73 4.14 -6.42 12.07
C GLU A 73 2.78 -5.93 12.54
N ILE A 74 2.77 -4.86 13.33
CA ILE A 74 1.57 -4.11 13.72
C ILE A 74 1.68 -2.71 13.13
N VAL A 75 0.58 -2.21 12.55
CA VAL A 75 0.55 -0.93 11.85
C VAL A 75 -0.55 -0.04 12.42
N PHE A 76 -0.16 1.17 12.81
CA PHE A 76 -1.02 2.25 13.30
C PHE A 76 -0.94 3.43 12.33
N PRO A 77 -1.93 3.60 11.43
CA PRO A 77 -2.07 4.80 10.60
C PRO A 77 -2.19 6.08 11.45
N ALA A 78 -1.78 7.21 10.89
CA ALA A 78 -1.73 8.50 11.58
C ALA A 78 -3.09 9.01 12.11
N ALA A 79 -4.21 8.56 11.53
CA ALA A 79 -5.54 9.05 11.84
C ALA A 79 -6.25 8.28 12.98
N ILE A 80 -5.56 7.38 13.69
CA ILE A 80 -6.13 6.66 14.84
C ILE A 80 -6.32 7.54 16.07
#